data_AF-A0AAJ6JM84-F1
#
_entry.id   AF-A0AAJ6JM84-F1
#
_cell.length_a   1.000
_cell.length_b   1.000
_cell.length_c   1.000
_cell.angle_alpha   90.00
_cell.angle_beta   90.00
_cell.angle_gamma   90.00
#
_symmetry.space_group_name_H-M   'P 1'
#
loop_
_entity.id
_entity.type
_entity.pdbx_description
1 polymer ?
#
loop_
_entity_poly.entity_id
_entity_poly.type
_entity_poly.pdbx_seq_one_letter_code
_entity_poly.pdbx_strand_id
1 'polypeptide(L)'
;MSPRWASSLRRRPNILLYLIVGNGEKVAFTDGKPVLSPPGKDTVSAIDIRDRAKPRIVVNLSLENSVFGPPINLAITPDGKLALVANSIDVVKDGDTLKSVPDNKLFVIDLTTSPPAVIATIQTGKQSSRMAISRAEIWPWLPIVRTTA
;
A
#
# COMPACT_ATOMS: atom_id res chain seq x y z
N MET A 1 13.17 32.38 31.82
CA MET A 1 13.70 31.61 30.67
C MET A 1 12.68 30.55 30.30
N SER A 2 11.92 30.75 29.22
CA SER A 2 11.00 29.75 28.69
C SER A 2 11.77 28.70 27.87
N PRO A 3 11.48 27.39 28.01
CA PRO A 3 12.20 26.35 27.27
C PRO A 3 12.05 26.48 25.75
N ARG A 4 13.17 26.38 25.03
CA ARG A 4 13.26 26.47 23.55
C ARG A 4 12.53 25.36 22.76
N TRP A 5 11.83 24.43 23.41
CA TRP A 5 11.07 23.37 22.73
C TRP A 5 9.63 23.77 22.37
N ALA A 6 9.10 24.86 22.94
CA ALA A 6 7.72 25.30 22.73
C ALA A 6 7.45 25.97 21.36
N SER A 7 8.47 26.19 20.52
CA SER A 7 8.34 26.91 19.24
C SER A 7 8.25 26.03 17.98
N SER A 8 8.17 24.70 18.12
CA SER A 8 8.11 23.79 16.95
C SER A 8 6.76 23.13 16.69
N LEU A 9 5.65 23.81 17.03
CA LEU A 9 4.43 23.66 16.22
C LEU A 9 4.70 24.23 14.82
N ARG A 10 5.57 23.54 14.07
CA ARG A 10 5.64 23.66 12.62
C ARG A 10 4.21 23.48 12.16
N ARG A 11 3.64 24.54 11.58
CA ARG A 11 2.44 24.43 10.74
C ARG A 11 2.67 23.19 9.90
N ARG A 12 1.87 22.14 10.13
CA ARG A 12 1.97 20.97 9.27
C ARG A 12 1.74 21.52 7.86
N PRO A 13 2.62 21.25 6.88
CA PRO A 13 2.28 21.56 5.49
C PRO A 13 0.89 20.98 5.22
N ASN A 14 0.09 21.59 4.34
CA ASN A 14 -1.21 21.05 3.95
C ASN A 14 -1.03 19.59 3.49
N ILE A 15 -1.16 18.64 4.42
CA ILE A 15 -1.06 17.22 4.14
C ILE A 15 -2.36 16.89 3.44
N LEU A 16 -2.27 16.35 2.24
CA LEU A 16 -3.42 15.77 1.58
C LEU A 16 -3.94 14.63 2.45
N LEU A 17 -5.19 14.75 2.87
CA LEU A 17 -5.83 13.82 3.79
C LEU A 17 -6.55 12.75 2.96
N TYR A 18 -5.79 11.71 2.60
CA TYR A 18 -6.31 10.49 1.97
C TYR A 18 -6.20 9.30 2.91
N LEU A 19 -7.19 8.42 2.84
CA LEU A 19 -7.10 7.02 3.26
C LEU A 19 -6.96 6.15 2.01
N ILE A 20 -6.07 5.16 2.07
CA ILE A 20 -5.86 4.18 1.01
C ILE A 20 -6.36 2.83 1.52
N VAL A 21 -7.25 2.21 0.75
CA VAL A 21 -7.84 0.91 1.07
C VAL A 21 -7.58 -0.05 -0.08
N GLY A 22 -6.89 -1.15 0.20
CA GLY A 22 -6.72 -2.24 -0.76
C GLY A 22 -7.82 -3.27 -0.58
N ASN A 23 -8.60 -3.52 -1.65
CA ASN A 23 -9.65 -4.51 -1.69
C ASN A 23 -9.17 -5.70 -2.51
N GLY A 24 -9.00 -6.87 -1.87
CA GLY A 24 -8.63 -8.11 -2.54
C GLY A 24 -9.83 -9.03 -2.69
N GLU A 25 -10.07 -9.54 -3.91
CA GLU A 25 -11.18 -10.46 -4.21
C GLU A 25 -10.69 -11.90 -4.47
N LYS A 26 -9.36 -12.09 -4.50
CA LYS A 26 -8.77 -13.39 -4.85
C LYS A 26 -8.96 -14.48 -3.81
N VAL A 27 -9.33 -14.15 -2.57
CA VAL A 27 -9.49 -15.14 -1.50
C VAL A 27 -10.68 -14.86 -0.60
N ALA A 28 -11.48 -15.89 -0.40
CA ALA A 28 -12.56 -15.95 0.59
C ALA A 28 -12.31 -17.10 1.57
N PHE A 29 -13.13 -17.20 2.62
CA PHE A 29 -13.09 -18.33 3.55
C PHE A 29 -14.48 -18.98 3.63
N THR A 30 -14.51 -20.30 3.47
CA THR A 30 -15.71 -21.14 3.67
C THR A 30 -15.34 -22.22 4.68
N ASP A 31 -16.09 -22.31 5.78
CA ASP A 31 -15.84 -23.27 6.87
C ASP A 31 -14.38 -23.25 7.40
N GLY A 32 -13.80 -22.05 7.49
CA GLY A 32 -12.43 -21.84 7.95
C GLY A 32 -11.34 -22.23 6.94
N LYS A 33 -11.69 -22.67 5.73
CA LYS A 33 -10.75 -23.01 4.66
C LYS A 33 -10.69 -21.89 3.63
N PRO A 34 -9.49 -21.52 3.13
CA PRO A 34 -9.37 -20.53 2.06
C PRO A 34 -9.93 -21.08 0.75
N VAL A 35 -10.72 -20.26 0.06
CA VAL A 35 -11.24 -20.50 -1.29
C VAL A 35 -10.68 -19.43 -2.20
N LEU A 36 -9.95 -19.87 -3.23
CA LEU A 36 -9.31 -18.96 -4.19
C LEU A 36 -10.27 -18.60 -5.32
N SER A 37 -10.15 -17.37 -5.81
CA SER A 37 -10.81 -16.85 -7.00
C SER A 37 -9.76 -16.35 -8.01
N PRO A 38 -10.09 -16.29 -9.31
CA PRO A 38 -9.18 -15.77 -10.33
C PRO A 38 -8.73 -14.32 -10.04
N PRO A 39 -7.52 -13.93 -10.48
CA PRO A 39 -7.01 -12.58 -10.31
C PRO A 39 -7.74 -11.57 -11.22
N GLY A 40 -7.46 -10.27 -11.03
CA GLY A 40 -7.86 -9.21 -11.96
C GLY A 40 -9.08 -8.37 -11.55
N LYS A 41 -9.66 -8.63 -10.38
CA LYS A 41 -10.80 -7.83 -9.85
C LYS A 41 -10.46 -6.98 -8.63
N ASP A 42 -9.22 -7.02 -8.19
CA ASP A 42 -8.79 -6.22 -7.04
C ASP A 42 -8.84 -4.73 -7.36
N THR A 43 -9.01 -3.94 -6.31
CA THR A 43 -8.96 -2.48 -6.40
C THR A 43 -8.19 -1.87 -5.26
N VAL A 44 -7.67 -0.67 -5.50
CA VAL A 44 -7.20 0.25 -4.46
C VAL A 44 -8.07 1.50 -4.51
N SER A 45 -8.77 1.77 -3.41
CA SER A 45 -9.60 2.96 -3.27
C SER A 45 -8.79 4.10 -2.65
N ALA A 46 -8.80 5.26 -3.28
CA ALA A 46 -8.38 6.50 -2.64
C ALA A 46 -9.61 7.22 -2.08
N ILE A 47 -9.60 7.46 -0.77
CA ILE A 47 -10.72 8.05 -0.04
C ILE A 47 -10.27 9.39 0.51
N ASP A 48 -10.90 10.46 0.05
CA ASP A 48 -10.71 11.80 0.58
C ASP A 48 -11.40 11.92 1.94
N ILE A 49 -10.61 12.28 2.95
CA ILE A 49 -11.05 12.40 4.34
C ILE A 49 -10.80 13.81 4.90
N ARG A 50 -10.74 14.82 4.03
CA ARG A 50 -10.66 16.24 4.44
C ARG A 50 -11.80 16.64 5.35
N ASP A 51 -13.02 16.20 5.04
CA ASP A 51 -14.14 16.17 5.98
C ASP A 51 -14.21 14.78 6.61
N ARG A 52 -13.79 14.67 7.87
CA ARG A 52 -13.75 13.39 8.60
C ARG A 52 -15.14 12.80 8.84
N ALA A 53 -16.19 13.62 8.85
CA ALA A 53 -17.57 13.16 9.02
C ALA A 53 -18.19 12.69 7.70
N LYS A 54 -17.56 13.01 6.55
CA LYS A 54 -18.07 12.70 5.21
C LYS A 54 -16.95 12.19 4.29
N PRO A 55 -16.34 11.03 4.59
CA PRO A 55 -15.33 10.43 3.73
C PRO A 55 -15.92 10.10 2.35
N ARG A 56 -15.14 10.34 1.29
CA ARG A 56 -15.60 10.10 -0.09
C ARG A 56 -14.55 9.34 -0.88
N ILE A 57 -14.94 8.22 -1.49
CA ILE A 57 -14.13 7.55 -2.51
C ILE A 57 -13.99 8.49 -3.71
N VAL A 58 -12.77 8.87 -4.06
CA VAL A 58 -12.51 9.77 -5.19
C VAL A 58 -12.09 9.01 -6.44
N VAL A 59 -11.51 7.82 -6.28
CA VAL A 59 -11.18 6.89 -7.38
C VAL A 59 -11.03 5.47 -6.83
N ASN A 60 -11.41 4.49 -7.65
CA ASN A 60 -11.04 3.09 -7.50
C ASN A 60 -10.06 2.73 -8.62
N LEU A 61 -8.82 2.46 -8.25
CA LEU A 61 -7.79 2.05 -9.19
C LEU A 61 -7.86 0.53 -9.33
N SER A 62 -7.98 0.03 -10.56
CA SER A 62 -7.86 -1.40 -10.84
C SER A 62 -6.38 -1.77 -10.72
N LEU A 63 -6.05 -2.31 -9.55
CA LEU A 63 -4.68 -2.66 -9.15
C LEU A 63 -4.74 -3.95 -8.38
N GLU A 64 -3.83 -4.85 -8.71
CA GLU A 64 -3.64 -6.06 -7.92
C GLU A 64 -3.29 -5.68 -6.48
N ASN A 65 -3.93 -6.35 -5.54
CA ASN A 65 -3.69 -6.17 -4.12
C ASN A 65 -3.69 -7.53 -3.44
N SER A 66 -2.98 -7.63 -2.32
CA SER A 66 -2.95 -8.85 -1.55
C SER A 66 -3.33 -8.58 -0.10
N VAL A 67 -4.31 -9.34 0.38
CA VAL A 67 -4.64 -9.44 1.80
C VAL A 67 -3.81 -10.54 2.47
N PHE A 68 -3.07 -11.33 1.69
CA PHE A 68 -2.17 -12.37 2.18
C PHE A 68 -0.80 -11.80 2.58
N GLY A 69 -0.45 -11.99 3.85
CA GLY A 69 0.80 -11.56 4.45
C GLY A 69 0.57 -10.84 5.78
N PRO A 70 1.65 -10.53 6.53
CA PRO A 70 1.52 -9.66 7.70
C PRO A 70 0.82 -8.34 7.33
N PRO A 71 0.04 -7.76 8.24
CA PRO A 71 -0.83 -6.63 7.93
C PRO A 71 -0.02 -5.34 7.79
N ILE A 72 0.54 -5.02 6.61
CA ILE A 72 0.94 -3.66 6.15
C ILE A 72 1.56 -3.65 4.74
N ASN A 73 0.82 -4.06 3.70
CA ASN A 73 1.25 -3.93 2.30
C ASN A 73 0.92 -2.54 1.69
N LEU A 74 0.39 -1.61 2.48
CA LEU A 74 0.04 -0.24 2.08
C LEU A 74 0.80 0.78 2.93
N ALA A 75 1.28 1.86 2.32
CA ALA A 75 1.89 2.98 3.03
C ALA A 75 1.66 4.32 2.31
N ILE A 76 1.57 5.42 3.07
CA ILE A 76 1.56 6.79 2.52
C ILE A 76 2.85 7.48 2.97
N THR A 77 3.48 8.23 2.07
CA THR A 77 4.71 8.98 2.41
C THR A 77 4.46 10.02 3.50
N PRO A 78 5.46 10.36 4.35
CA PRO A 78 5.29 11.33 5.44
C PRO A 78 4.87 12.75 5.01
N ASP A 79 4.96 13.09 3.73
CA ASP A 79 4.49 14.34 3.16
C ASP A 79 3.09 14.24 2.53
N GLY A 80 2.49 13.04 2.50
CA GLY A 80 1.14 12.79 2.00
C GLY A 80 1.01 12.80 0.48
N LYS A 81 2.12 12.80 -0.27
CA LYS A 81 2.10 12.95 -1.73
C LYS A 81 2.02 11.63 -2.48
N LEU A 82 2.58 10.56 -1.93
CA LEU A 82 2.58 9.26 -2.59
C LEU A 82 1.94 8.19 -1.71
N ALA A 83 1.21 7.28 -2.33
CA ALA A 83 0.85 6.00 -1.75
C ALA A 83 1.62 4.87 -2.42
N LEU A 84 2.05 3.90 -1.62
CA LEU A 84 2.75 2.69 -2.04
C LEU A 84 1.85 1.49 -1.73
N VAL A 85 1.68 0.61 -2.71
CA VAL A 85 0.86 -0.60 -2.60
C VAL A 85 1.65 -1.81 -3.10
N ALA A 86 2.03 -2.71 -2.20
CA ALA A 86 2.74 -3.93 -2.54
C ALA A 86 1.73 -5.06 -2.80
N ASN A 87 1.90 -5.79 -3.91
CA ASN A 87 1.22 -7.06 -4.11
C ASN A 87 2.16 -8.20 -3.68
N SER A 88 1.91 -8.77 -2.50
CA SER A 88 2.75 -9.85 -1.92
C SER A 88 2.45 -11.22 -2.54
N ILE A 89 1.19 -11.51 -2.83
CA ILE A 89 0.73 -12.81 -3.34
C ILE A 89 -0.21 -12.56 -4.51
N ASP A 90 0.02 -13.30 -5.59
CA ASP A 90 -0.89 -13.44 -6.71
C ASP A 90 -1.53 -14.83 -6.73
N VAL A 91 -2.60 -15.01 -7.50
CA VAL A 91 -3.25 -16.30 -7.74
C VAL A 91 -3.14 -16.65 -9.21
N VAL A 92 -2.53 -17.79 -9.50
CA VAL A 92 -2.34 -18.30 -10.86
C VAL A 92 -3.07 -19.63 -11.05
N LYS A 93 -3.37 -19.98 -12.30
CA LYS A 93 -3.86 -21.32 -12.65
C LYS A 93 -2.71 -22.33 -12.64
N ASP A 94 -2.95 -23.49 -12.05
CA ASP A 94 -2.10 -24.67 -12.04
C ASP A 94 -2.96 -25.86 -12.49
N GLY A 95 -3.01 -26.10 -13.80
CA GLY A 95 -4.01 -26.96 -14.43
C GLY A 95 -5.43 -26.42 -14.20
N ASP A 96 -6.31 -27.28 -13.68
CA ASP A 96 -7.69 -26.94 -13.32
C ASP A 96 -7.83 -26.32 -11.91
N THR A 97 -6.71 -26.14 -11.20
CA THR A 97 -6.70 -25.59 -9.84
C THR A 97 -6.12 -24.18 -9.82
N LEU A 98 -6.45 -23.43 -8.75
CA LEU A 98 -5.85 -22.13 -8.47
C LEU A 98 -4.79 -22.30 -7.38
N LYS A 99 -3.70 -21.53 -7.51
CA LYS A 99 -2.58 -21.57 -6.58
C LYS A 99 -2.09 -20.17 -6.26
N SER A 100 -1.88 -19.91 -4.98
CA SER A 100 -1.22 -18.69 -4.50
C SER A 100 0.28 -18.77 -4.75
N VAL A 101 0.84 -17.73 -5.36
CA VAL A 101 2.28 -17.62 -5.64
C VAL A 101 2.82 -16.26 -5.18
N PRO A 102 4.07 -16.18 -4.69
CA PRO A 102 4.70 -14.91 -4.38
C PRO A 102 4.77 -13.97 -5.59
N ASP A 103 4.30 -12.75 -5.41
CA ASP A 103 4.43 -11.66 -6.39
C ASP A 103 5.47 -10.63 -5.92
N ASN A 104 5.83 -9.69 -6.78
CA ASN A 104 6.92 -8.74 -6.57
C ASN A 104 6.59 -7.32 -7.05
N LYS A 105 5.32 -7.01 -7.33
CA LYS A 105 4.91 -5.68 -7.78
C LYS A 105 4.71 -4.71 -6.61
N LEU A 106 5.20 -3.49 -6.78
CA LEU A 106 4.94 -2.34 -5.92
C LEU A 106 4.41 -1.19 -6.76
N PHE A 107 3.17 -0.77 -6.54
CA PHE A 107 2.56 0.34 -7.23
C PHE A 107 2.84 1.66 -6.50
N VAL A 108 3.15 2.70 -7.26
CA VAL A 108 3.32 4.08 -6.78
C VAL A 108 2.19 4.93 -7.31
N ILE A 109 1.42 5.52 -6.39
CA ILE A 109 0.25 6.36 -6.68
C ILE A 109 0.58 7.79 -6.28
N ASP A 110 0.45 8.72 -7.22
CA ASP A 110 0.49 10.15 -6.94
C ASP A 110 -0.86 10.60 -6.35
N LEU A 111 -0.83 11.10 -5.12
CA LEU A 111 -1.99 11.60 -4.40
C LEU A 111 -2.25 13.09 -4.67
N THR A 112 -1.34 13.77 -5.36
CA THR A 112 -1.45 15.21 -5.67
C THR A 112 -2.24 15.49 -6.94
N THR A 113 -2.45 14.48 -7.79
CA THR A 113 -3.32 14.57 -8.96
C THR A 113 -4.79 14.47 -8.58
N SER A 114 -5.69 14.99 -9.43
CA SER A 114 -7.13 14.91 -9.22
C SER A 114 -7.81 14.27 -10.45
N PRO A 115 -8.21 12.99 -10.38
CA PRO A 115 -8.05 12.07 -9.25
C PRO A 115 -6.60 11.58 -9.04
N PRO A 116 -6.28 10.99 -7.87
CA PRO A 116 -5.03 10.24 -7.67
C PRO A 116 -4.81 9.18 -8.74
N ALA A 117 -3.56 9.00 -9.17
CA ALA A 117 -3.24 8.15 -10.31
C ALA A 117 -1.96 7.33 -10.10
N VAL A 118 -1.89 6.17 -10.73
CA VAL A 118 -0.69 5.33 -10.73
C VAL A 118 0.35 5.98 -11.63
N ILE A 119 1.55 6.21 -11.10
CA ILE A 119 2.66 6.84 -11.83
C ILE A 119 3.82 5.89 -12.08
N ALA A 120 3.91 4.79 -11.33
CA ALA A 120 4.93 3.76 -11.55
C ALA A 120 4.52 2.41 -10.99
N THR A 121 5.12 1.36 -11.56
CA THR A 121 5.16 0.01 -10.99
C THR A 121 6.62 -0.39 -10.86
N ILE A 122 7.04 -0.70 -9.63
CA ILE A 122 8.40 -1.10 -9.28
C ILE A 122 8.41 -2.61 -9.03
N GLN A 123 9.45 -3.28 -9.50
CA GLN A 123 9.71 -4.68 -9.21
C GLN A 123 10.58 -4.79 -7.96
N THR A 124 10.13 -5.56 -6.96
CA THR A 124 10.86 -5.79 -5.70
C THR A 124 11.35 -7.24 -5.59
N GLY A 125 11.78 -7.66 -4.39
CA GLY A 125 11.84 -9.08 -4.05
C GLY A 125 10.44 -9.70 -3.96
N LYS A 126 10.38 -11.03 -4.03
CA LYS A 126 9.12 -11.79 -3.90
C LYS A 126 8.52 -11.61 -2.50
N GLN A 127 7.19 -11.53 -2.44
CA GLN A 127 6.37 -11.49 -1.23
C GLN A 127 6.61 -10.27 -0.30
N SER A 128 6.82 -9.10 -0.91
CA SER A 128 6.91 -7.85 -0.14
C SER A 128 5.60 -7.55 0.61
N SER A 129 5.63 -7.57 1.94
CA SER A 129 4.43 -7.52 2.80
C SER A 129 4.56 -6.59 4.01
N ARG A 130 5.64 -5.81 4.10
CA ARG A 130 5.85 -4.79 5.13
C ARG A 130 6.67 -3.64 4.56
N MET A 131 6.20 -2.41 4.73
CA MET A 131 6.90 -1.20 4.31
C MET A 131 7.12 -0.23 5.48
N ALA A 132 8.26 0.42 5.48
CA ALA A 132 8.58 1.52 6.38
C ALA A 132 9.17 2.67 5.56
N ILE A 133 8.65 3.88 5.76
CA ILE A 133 9.08 5.07 5.01
C ILE A 133 9.69 6.06 6.00
N SER A 134 10.96 6.42 5.80
CA SER A 134 11.65 7.46 6.55
C SER A 134 11.49 8.81 5.86
N ARG A 135 11.48 9.88 6.65
CA ARG A 135 11.54 11.26 6.16
C ARG A 135 12.99 11.70 5.82
N ALA A 136 13.98 10.90 6.19
CA ALA A 136 15.41 11.19 6.06
C ALA A 136 16.12 10.13 5.20
N GLU A 137 17.13 10.58 4.44
CA GLU A 137 17.92 9.80 3.46
C GLU A 137 18.75 8.64 4.04
N ILE A 138 18.58 8.22 5.30
CA ILE A 138 19.41 7.15 5.87
C ILE A 138 18.56 6.29 6.82
N TRP A 139 18.62 4.96 6.64
CA TRP A 139 18.20 3.96 7.62
C TRP A 139 19.47 3.40 8.27
N PRO A 140 20.03 4.05 9.30
CA PRO A 140 21.35 3.66 9.82
C PRO A 140 21.36 2.31 10.58
N TRP A 141 20.21 1.64 10.77
CA TRP A 141 20.12 0.48 11.68
C TRP A 141 19.25 -0.69 11.21
N LEU A 142 18.83 -0.75 9.93
CA LEU A 142 18.21 -1.98 9.41
C LEU A 142 19.28 -2.86 8.75
N PRO A 143 19.49 -4.11 9.19
CA PRO A 143 20.25 -5.06 8.39
C PRO A 143 19.45 -5.36 7.11
N ILE A 144 19.83 -4.71 6.01
CA ILE A 144 19.37 -5.09 4.68
C ILE A 144 20.06 -6.40 4.36
N VAL A 145 19.35 -7.52 4.52
CA VAL A 145 19.79 -8.81 3.99
C VAL A 145 19.75 -8.69 2.46
N ARG A 146 20.90 -8.36 1.86
CA ARG A 146 21.09 -8.54 0.42
C ARG A 146 21.26 -10.03 0.18
N THR A 147 20.22 -10.69 -0.32
CA THR A 147 20.41 -11.99 -0.98
C THR A 147 21.13 -11.72 -2.29
N THR A 148 22.43 -12.01 -2.34
CA THR A 148 23.18 -12.11 -3.59
C THR A 148 22.65 -13.32 -4.36
N ALA A 149 22.28 -13.09 -5.62
CA ALA A 149 22.23 -14.15 -6.62
C ALA A 149 23.65 -14.55 -7.02
#